data_AF-A0A162D5F3-F1
#
_entry.id   AF-A0A162D5F3-F1
#
_cell.length_a   1.000
_cell.length_b   1.000
_cell.length_c   1.000
_cell.angle_alpha   90.00
_cell.angle_beta   90.00
_cell.angle_gamma   90.00
#
_symmetry.space_group_name_H-M   'P 1'
#
loop_
_entity.id
_entity.type
_entity.pdbx_description
1 polymer ?
#
loop_
_entity_poly.entity_id
_entity_poly.type
_entity_poly.pdbx_seq_one_letter_code
_entity_poly.pdbx_strand_id
1 'polypeptide(L)' 'SPCDRLFRSDVDKNGTFTSPGYPAAYGPFMNCNYEFRGHGRERVQIIFTDFVLHHPHDDPSEKPHHPWLKQR' A
#
# COMPACT_ATOMS: atom_id res chain seq x y z
N SER A 1 -2.43 -6.84 11.78
CA SER A 1 -1.95 -5.45 11.86
C SER A 1 -3.10 -4.52 12.25
N PRO A 2 -2.86 -3.41 12.98
CA PRO A 2 -3.92 -2.47 13.37
C PRO A 2 -4.66 -1.81 12.20
N CYS A 3 -4.09 -1.83 10.99
CA CYS A 3 -4.68 -1.29 9.77
C CYS A 3 -5.38 -2.32 8.89
N ASP A 4 -5.46 -3.59 9.29
CA ASP A 4 -6.12 -4.60 8.49
C ASP A 4 -7.63 -4.32 8.41
N ARG A 5 -8.18 -4.46 7.20
CA ARG A 5 -9.58 -4.17 6.91
C ARG A 5 -10.15 -5.17 5.91
N LEU A 6 -11.41 -5.56 6.16
CA LEU A 6 -12.20 -6.40 5.28
C LEU A 6 -13.42 -5.62 4.79
N PHE A 7 -13.53 -5.45 3.47
CA PHE A 7 -14.67 -4.86 2.79
C PHE A 7 -15.53 -5.97 2.20
N ARG A 8 -16.80 -6.02 2.56
CA ARG A 8 -17.76 -7.01 2.06
C ARG A 8 -18.91 -6.30 1.38
N SER A 9 -19.22 -6.71 0.16
CA SER A 9 -20.34 -6.14 -0.60
C SER A 9 -21.72 -6.50 -0.02
N ASP A 10 -21.80 -7.49 0.87
CA ASP A 10 -22.99 -7.79 1.68
C ASP A 10 -23.33 -6.68 2.67
N VAL A 11 -22.32 -5.91 3.11
CA VAL A 11 -22.47 -4.80 4.06
C VAL A 11 -22.52 -3.49 3.29
N ASP A 12 -21.49 -3.20 2.51
CA ASP A 12 -21.37 -1.98 1.71
C ASP A 12 -20.79 -2.30 0.34
N LYS A 13 -21.53 -1.95 -0.73
CA LYS A 13 -21.10 -2.22 -2.11
C LYS A 13 -20.05 -1.24 -2.63
N ASN A 14 -19.97 -0.06 -2.03
CA ASN A 14 -19.03 1.00 -2.40
C ASN A 14 -18.39 1.55 -1.13
N GLY A 15 -17.16 2.04 -1.23
CA GLY A 15 -16.46 2.64 -0.11
C GLY A 15 -15.17 3.31 -0.56
N THR A 16 -14.52 3.99 0.38
CA THR A 16 -13.19 4.56 0.20
C THR A 16 -12.26 3.92 1.23
N PHE A 17 -11.03 3.65 0.84
CA PHE A 17 -9.99 3.21 1.76
C PHE A 17 -8.75 4.09 1.57
N THR A 18 -8.00 4.27 2.65
CA THR A 18 -6.78 5.07 2.65
C THR A 18 -5.71 4.37 3.48
N SER A 19 -4.46 4.75 3.25
CA SER A 19 -3.39 4.42 4.19
C SER A 19 -3.70 5.04 5.57
N PRO A 20 -3.20 4.44 6.67
CA PRO A 20 -3.34 5.02 7.99
C PRO A 20 -2.60 6.36 8.06
N GLY A 21 -3.31 7.40 8.51
CA GLY A 21 -2.77 8.76 8.59
C GLY A 21 -3.00 9.61 7.35
N TYR A 22 -3.51 9.07 6.24
CA TYR A 22 -3.89 9.86 5.06
C TYR A 22 -4.78 11.06 5.47
N PRO A 23 -4.51 12.29 4.99
CA PRO A 23 -3.62 12.63 3.86
C PRO A 23 -2.13 12.79 4.20
N ALA A 24 -1.71 12.57 5.45
CA ALA A 24 -0.29 12.55 5.80
C ALA A 24 0.40 11.26 5.30
N ALA A 25 1.73 11.28 5.27
CA ALA A 25 2.53 10.11 4.93
C ALA A 25 2.23 8.93 5.89
N TYR A 26 2.20 7.72 5.34
CA TYR A 26 2.08 6.50 6.14
C TYR A 26 3.33 6.30 7.01
N GLY A 27 3.18 5.65 8.16
CA GLY A 27 4.29 5.36 9.06
C GLY A 27 5.32 4.37 8.46
N PRO A 28 6.56 4.34 8.98
CA PRO A 28 7.57 3.40 8.53
C PRO A 28 7.22 1.96 8.95
N PHE A 29 7.73 0.97 8.21
CA PHE A 29 7.59 -0.47 8.51
C PHE A 29 6.14 -0.97 8.64
N MET A 30 5.21 -0.33 7.94
CA MET A 30 3.81 -0.73 7.97
C MET A 30 3.54 -1.94 7.08
N ASN A 31 2.75 -2.88 7.60
CA ASN A 31 2.22 -4.01 6.87
C ASN A 31 0.70 -4.03 7.07
N CYS A 32 -0.07 -3.66 6.06
CA CYS A 32 -1.54 -3.57 6.11
C CYS A 32 -2.15 -4.49 5.06
N ASN A 33 -3.15 -5.28 5.45
CA ASN A 33 -3.92 -6.10 4.54
C ASN A 33 -5.34 -5.54 4.35
N TYR A 34 -5.66 -5.14 3.12
CA TYR A 34 -6.99 -4.69 2.73
C TYR A 34 -7.62 -5.77 1.84
N GLU A 35 -8.62 -6.46 2.38
CA GLU A 35 -9.31 -7.55 1.68
C GLU A 35 -10.68 -7.08 1.17
N PHE A 36 -10.98 -7.35 -0.10
CA PHE A 36 -12.24 -6.99 -0.74
C PHE A 36 -12.97 -8.26 -1.20
N ARG A 37 -14.19 -8.47 -0.68
CA ARG A 37 -15.03 -9.63 -1.00
C ARG A 37 -16.33 -9.18 -1.66
N GLY A 38 -16.46 -9.49 -2.94
CA GLY A 38 -17.73 -9.43 -3.68
C GLY A 38 -18.58 -10.67 -3.45
N HIS A 39 -19.90 -10.53 -3.53
CA HIS A 39 -20.85 -11.64 -3.32
C HIS A 39 -21.44 -12.11 -4.65
N GLY A 40 -21.56 -13.43 -4.84
CA GLY A 40 -22.16 -14.03 -6.02
C GLY A 40 -21.41 -13.72 -7.33
N ARG A 41 -22.05 -12.95 -8.23
CA ARG A 41 -21.53 -12.60 -9.57
C ARG A 41 -20.93 -11.19 -9.64
N GLU A 42 -20.66 -10.57 -8.49
CA GLU A 42 -20.08 -9.23 -8.41
C GLU A 42 -18.57 -9.24 -8.76
N ARG A 43 -18.07 -8.08 -9.19
CA ARG A 43 -16.65 -7.84 -9.44
C ARG A 43 -16.18 -6.68 -8.58
N VAL A 44 -15.02 -6.83 -7.96
CA VAL A 44 -14.37 -5.75 -7.21
C VAL A 44 -13.68 -4.82 -8.21
N GLN A 45 -13.96 -3.52 -8.13
CA GLN A 45 -13.25 -2.48 -8.86
C GLN A 45 -12.57 -1.54 -7.86
N ILE A 46 -11.28 -1.32 -8.07
CA ILE A 46 -10.46 -0.43 -7.24
C ILE A 46 -9.94 0.70 -8.13
N ILE A 47 -10.08 1.94 -7.66
CA ILE A 47 -9.58 3.13 -8.32
C ILE A 47 -8.69 3.86 -7.33
N PHE A 48 -7.42 4.03 -7.67
CA PHE A 48 -6.50 4.86 -6.89
C PHE A 48 -6.60 6.30 -7.36
N THR A 49 -7.02 7.21 -6.48
CA THR A 49 -7.08 8.65 -6.76
C THR A 49 -5.83 9.39 -6.29
N ASP A 50 -5.10 8.82 -5.34
CA ASP A 50 -3.81 9.29 -4.85
C ASP A 50 -2.95 8.06 -4.51
N PHE A 51 -1.68 8.07 -4.94
CA PHE A 51 -0.77 6.95 -4.76
C PHE A 51 0.69 7.42 -4.72
N VAL A 52 1.22 7.58 -3.51
CA VAL A 52 2.62 7.95 -3.25
C VAL A 52 3.21 6.95 -2.27
N LEU A 53 4.25 6.23 -2.70
CA LEU A 53 4.99 5.27 -1.89
C LEU A 53 6.48 5.58 -1.91
N HIS A 54 7.18 5.15 -0.86
CA HIS A 54 8.63 5.22 -0.76
C HIS A 54 9.28 4.34 -1.84
N HIS A 55 10.10 4.94 -2.71
CA HIS A 55 10.92 4.20 -3.65
C HIS A 55 12.28 3.90 -3.00
N PRO A 56 12.80 2.66 -3.09
CA PRO A 56 14.10 2.30 -2.52
C PRO A 56 15.24 3.22 -3.00
N HIS A 57 15.21 3.61 -4.27
CA HIS A 57 16.22 4.48 -4.88
C HIS A 57 16.18 5.94 -4.41
N ASP A 58 15.10 6.35 -3.75
CA ASP A 58 14.99 7.69 -3.15
C ASP A 58 15.50 7.70 -1.70
N ASP A 59 15.95 6.55 -1.18
CA ASP A 59 16.52 6.45 0.17
C ASP A 59 17.96 7.00 0.17
N PRO A 60 18.23 8.12 0.86
CA PRO A 60 19.59 8.66 0.98
C PRO A 60 20.56 7.71 1.71
N SER A 61 20.03 6.71 2.40
CA SER A 61 20.79 5.67 3.11
C SER A 61 20.99 4.40 2.29
N GLU A 62 20.31 4.23 1.15
CA GLU A 62 20.62 3.16 0.21
C GLU A 62 22.00 3.47 -0.39
N LYS A 63 23.00 2.70 0.05
CA LYS A 63 24.35 2.77 -0.52
C LYS A 63 24.21 2.58 -2.02
N PRO A 64 24.84 3.42 -2.86
CA PRO A 64 24.82 3.21 -4.30
C PRO A 64 25.26 1.78 -4.58
N HIS A 65 24.42 1.01 -5.27
CA HIS A 65 24.80 -0.28 -5.84
C HIS A 65 25.81 -0.01 -6.98
N HIS A 66 27.01 0.47 -6.66
CA HIS A 66 28.13 0.58 -7.58
C HIS A 66 28.89 -0.76 -7.57
N PRO A 67 28.80 -1.59 -8.63
CA PRO A 67 29.34 -2.96 -8.62
C PRO A 67 30.86 -3.07 -8.76
N TRP A 68 31.63 -1.97 -8.66
CA TRP A 68 33.06 -1.96 -9.05
C TRP A 68 34.05 -1.55 -7.95
N LEU A 69 33.60 -1.25 -6.72
CA LEU A 69 34.49 -0.98 -5.58
C LEU A 69 34.78 -2.24 -4.74
N LYS A 70 35.12 -3.34 -5.43
CA LYS A 70 35.70 -4.56 -4.84
C LYS A 70 36.93 -5.02 -5.62
N GLN A 71 37.78 -4.09 -6.05
CA GLN A 71 39.07 -4.42 -6.64
C GLN A 71 40.20 -3.60 -6.00
N ARG A 72 40.53 -3.97 -4.76
CA ARG A 72 41.89 -4.06 -4.25
C ARG A 72 41.98 -5.32 -3.40
#